data_AF-A0A1X2Z2N7-F1
#
_entry.id   AF-A0A1X2Z2N7-F1
#
_cell.length_a   1.000
_cell.length_b   1.000
_cell.length_c   1.000
_cell.angle_alpha   90.00
_cell.angle_beta   90.00
_cell.angle_gamma   90.00
#
_symmetry.space_group_name_H-M   'P 1'
#
loop_
_entity.id
_entity.type
_entity.pdbx_description
1 polymer ?
#
loop_
_entity_poly.entity_id
_entity_poly.type
_entity_poly.pdbx_seq_one_letter_code
_entity_poly.pdbx_strand_id
1 'polypeptide(L)'
;MSDSDGVTGKLTAISADNPVVKSLINGRDEGQTPDGFNPNHATGDTGNAYEFSQCTWWAYVRRHQLGLPAGSHMGNGADWANTARKLGYWVDNTPRVGDVICFQRGQYDSDPTYGHVGIVENVGADGSITTSECGSAYNGKPFSRTFTAEQASQLQFIHY
;
A
#
# COMPACT_ATOMS: atom_id res chain seq x y z
N MET A 1 10.33 0.01 49.70
CA MET A 1 9.29 0.69 48.91
C MET A 1 9.62 0.42 47.47
N SER A 2 8.89 -0.53 46.91
CA SER A 2 8.77 -0.79 45.48
C SER A 2 8.24 0.45 44.79
N ASP A 3 8.79 0.77 43.61
CA ASP A 3 7.93 1.00 42.45
C ASP A 3 8.66 0.49 41.21
N SER A 4 8.02 -0.51 40.62
CA SER A 4 8.40 -1.16 39.37
C SER A 4 8.15 -0.21 38.22
N ASP A 5 9.12 -0.10 37.32
CA ASP A 5 8.95 0.48 35.99
C ASP A 5 7.81 -0.23 35.25
N GLY A 6 6.66 0.42 35.22
CA GLY A 6 5.52 0.02 34.41
C GLY A 6 5.77 0.33 32.95
N VAL A 7 6.64 -0.43 32.29
CA VAL A 7 6.55 -0.60 30.83
C VAL A 7 5.32 -1.45 30.58
N THR A 8 4.17 -0.81 30.39
CA THR A 8 3.02 -1.45 29.76
C THR A 8 3.31 -1.62 28.27
N GLY A 9 4.22 -2.53 27.93
CA GLY A 9 4.29 -3.10 26.59
C GLY A 9 3.02 -3.91 26.40
N LYS A 10 2.12 -3.47 25.52
CA LYS A 10 0.95 -4.27 25.16
C LYS A 10 1.47 -5.59 24.55
N LEU A 11 1.14 -6.68 25.23
CA LEU A 11 1.81 -7.98 25.16
C LEU A 11 1.30 -8.92 24.04
N THR A 12 0.81 -8.39 22.91
CA THR A 12 0.38 -9.27 21.82
C THR A 12 0.85 -8.74 20.49
N ALA A 13 2.04 -9.17 20.07
CA ALA A 13 2.48 -9.05 18.69
C ALA A 13 1.36 -9.58 17.78
N ILE A 14 0.95 -8.78 16.81
CA ILE A 14 -0.03 -9.17 15.82
C ILE A 14 0.59 -10.29 14.97
N SER A 15 -0.07 -11.45 14.96
CA SER A 15 0.36 -12.60 14.16
C SER A 15 -0.05 -12.40 12.70
N ALA A 16 0.91 -12.52 11.79
CA ALA A 16 0.67 -12.56 10.35
C ALA A 16 1.52 -13.69 9.72
N ASP A 17 0.95 -14.38 8.74
CA ASP A 17 1.58 -15.50 8.04
C ASP A 17 2.69 -15.00 7.11
N ASN A 18 2.50 -13.82 6.51
CA ASN A 18 3.53 -13.14 5.75
C ASN A 18 4.55 -12.50 6.72
N PRO A 19 5.84 -12.91 6.68
CA PRO A 19 6.85 -12.41 7.62
C PRO A 19 7.18 -10.93 7.45
N VAL A 20 7.07 -10.37 6.23
CA VAL A 20 7.26 -8.94 5.99
C VAL A 20 6.13 -8.15 6.60
N VAL A 21 4.88 -8.56 6.38
CA VAL A 21 3.70 -7.94 7.00
C VAL A 21 3.79 -8.00 8.52
N LYS A 22 4.15 -9.17 9.08
CA LYS A 22 4.38 -9.34 10.52
C LYS A 22 5.42 -8.34 11.06
N SER A 23 6.53 -8.18 10.35
CA SER A 23 7.60 -7.26 10.75
C SER A 23 7.14 -5.80 10.70
N LEU A 24 6.44 -5.39 9.63
CA LEU A 24 5.96 -4.01 9.47
C LEU A 24 4.90 -3.66 10.52
N ILE A 25 3.92 -4.54 10.75
CA ILE A 25 2.90 -4.31 11.78
C ILE A 25 3.56 -4.15 13.14
N ASN A 26 4.39 -5.10 13.57
CA ASN A 26 4.94 -5.10 14.92
C ASN A 26 6.12 -4.13 15.13
N GLY A 27 6.71 -3.59 14.05
CA GLY A 27 7.89 -2.72 14.13
C GLY A 27 7.64 -1.28 13.72
N ARG A 28 6.60 -1.00 12.92
CA ARG A 28 6.31 0.33 12.36
C ARG A 28 4.87 0.76 12.60
N ASP A 29 3.91 -0.15 12.46
CA ASP A 29 2.49 0.21 12.30
C ASP A 29 1.60 -0.23 13.49
N GLU A 30 2.17 -0.76 14.58
CA GLU A 30 1.43 -1.40 15.68
C GLU A 30 0.36 -0.48 16.29
N GLY A 31 0.72 0.78 16.55
CA GLY A 31 -0.19 1.79 17.11
C GLY A 31 -1.16 2.42 16.12
N GLN A 32 -1.05 2.08 14.84
CA GLN A 32 -1.88 2.63 13.76
C GLN A 32 -2.78 1.58 13.10
N THR A 33 -2.49 0.30 13.32
CA THR A 33 -3.25 -0.80 12.75
C THR A 33 -4.71 -0.74 13.23
N PRO A 34 -5.72 -0.86 12.34
CA PRO A 34 -7.12 -0.77 12.74
C PRO A 34 -7.52 -1.86 13.74
N ASP A 35 -8.40 -1.51 14.69
CA ASP A 35 -8.96 -2.47 15.63
C ASP A 35 -9.65 -3.63 14.90
N GLY A 36 -9.26 -4.86 15.24
CA GLY A 36 -9.80 -6.08 14.62
C GLY A 36 -9.29 -6.37 13.21
N PHE A 37 -8.28 -5.66 12.71
CA PHE A 37 -7.64 -5.98 11.44
C PHE A 37 -7.09 -7.41 11.45
N ASN A 38 -7.43 -8.19 10.41
CA ASN A 38 -6.91 -9.52 10.18
C ASN A 38 -5.80 -9.45 9.12
N PRO A 39 -4.51 -9.53 9.50
CA PRO A 39 -3.39 -9.50 8.54
C PRO A 39 -3.29 -10.77 7.67
N ASN A 40 -4.10 -11.79 7.96
CA ASN A 40 -4.24 -13.02 7.18
C ASN A 40 -5.55 -13.03 6.37
N HIS A 41 -6.05 -11.85 5.97
CA HIS A 41 -7.19 -11.76 5.07
C HIS A 41 -6.86 -12.34 3.68
N ALA A 42 -7.88 -12.57 2.85
CA ALA A 42 -7.66 -13.03 1.49
C ALA A 42 -6.91 -11.95 0.68
N THR A 43 -5.74 -12.29 0.15
CA THR A 43 -4.96 -11.34 -0.67
C THR A 43 -5.57 -11.15 -2.07
N GLY A 44 -6.38 -12.10 -2.52
CA GLY A 44 -6.87 -12.14 -3.90
C GLY A 44 -5.77 -12.41 -4.92
N ASP A 45 -4.59 -12.87 -4.47
CA ASP A 45 -3.45 -13.20 -5.32
C ASP A 45 -3.58 -14.62 -5.89
N THR A 46 -3.60 -14.69 -7.21
CA THR A 46 -3.58 -15.92 -8.00
C THR A 46 -2.49 -15.88 -9.08
N GLY A 47 -1.48 -15.01 -8.90
CA GLY A 47 -0.45 -14.72 -9.91
C GLY A 47 -0.72 -13.45 -10.71
N ASN A 48 0.29 -12.95 -11.41
CA ASN A 48 0.16 -11.68 -12.14
C ASN A 48 -0.82 -11.82 -13.32
N ALA A 49 -1.97 -11.14 -13.23
CA ALA A 49 -3.01 -11.11 -14.27
C ALA A 49 -3.11 -9.75 -14.97
N TYR A 50 -2.15 -8.84 -14.75
CA TYR A 50 -2.14 -7.51 -15.36
C TYR A 50 -1.26 -7.49 -16.61
N GLU A 51 -1.72 -6.76 -17.63
CA GLU A 51 -0.96 -6.58 -18.87
C GLU A 51 0.37 -5.86 -18.64
N PHE A 52 1.41 -6.35 -19.30
CA PHE A 52 2.75 -5.80 -19.20
C PHE A 52 2.77 -4.28 -19.42
N SER A 53 3.64 -3.59 -18.66
CA SER A 53 3.81 -2.14 -18.66
C SER A 53 2.66 -1.32 -18.07
N GLN A 54 1.50 -1.90 -17.76
CA GLN A 54 0.43 -1.12 -17.13
C GLN A 54 0.79 -0.71 -15.70
N CYS A 55 0.12 0.34 -15.19
CA CYS A 55 0.29 0.81 -13.82
C CYS A 55 0.03 -0.31 -12.79
N THR A 56 -1.04 -1.08 -13.01
CA THR A 56 -1.43 -2.23 -12.19
C THR A 56 -0.42 -3.37 -12.25
N TRP A 57 0.18 -3.62 -13.41
CA TRP A 57 1.25 -4.60 -13.58
C TRP A 57 2.48 -4.22 -12.75
N TRP A 58 2.91 -2.95 -12.83
CA TRP A 58 4.06 -2.49 -12.04
C TRP A 58 3.76 -2.54 -10.55
N ALA A 59 2.59 -2.06 -10.12
CA ALA A 59 2.18 -2.11 -8.72
C ALA A 59 2.20 -3.56 -8.19
N TYR A 60 1.61 -4.51 -8.92
CA TYR A 60 1.66 -5.94 -8.56
C TYR A 60 3.11 -6.45 -8.45
N VAL A 61 3.91 -6.29 -9.50
CA VAL A 61 5.30 -6.79 -9.54
C VAL A 61 6.13 -6.20 -8.40
N ARG A 62 6.08 -4.88 -8.22
CA ARG A 62 6.89 -4.18 -7.23
C ARG A 62 6.46 -4.52 -5.81
N ARG A 63 5.17 -4.67 -5.53
CA ARG A 63 4.70 -5.12 -4.20
C ARG A 63 5.23 -6.51 -3.86
N HIS A 64 5.21 -7.43 -4.83
CA HIS A 64 5.78 -8.76 -4.65
C HIS A 64 7.30 -8.74 -4.45
N GLN A 65 8.04 -7.86 -5.14
CA GLN A 65 9.48 -7.68 -4.89
C GLN A 65 9.77 -7.17 -3.47
N LEU A 66 8.85 -6.44 -2.85
CA LEU A 66 8.92 -6.01 -1.46
C LEU A 66 8.45 -7.10 -0.47
N GLY A 67 8.04 -8.28 -0.97
CA GLY A 67 7.49 -9.36 -0.15
C GLY A 67 6.09 -9.08 0.39
N LEU A 68 5.37 -8.11 -0.19
CA LEU A 68 4.03 -7.70 0.23
C LEU A 68 2.96 -8.29 -0.71
N PRO A 69 1.76 -8.65 -0.23
CA PRO A 69 0.73 -9.29 -1.05
C PRO A 69 -0.02 -8.36 -2.03
N ALA A 70 -0.17 -8.67 -3.32
CA ALA A 70 -1.02 -7.90 -4.22
C ALA A 70 -2.14 -8.78 -4.83
N GLY A 71 -3.36 -8.26 -4.89
CA GLY A 71 -4.45 -8.97 -5.56
C GLY A 71 -4.27 -8.99 -7.08
N SER A 72 -4.70 -10.07 -7.74
CA SER A 72 -4.56 -10.29 -9.18
C SER A 72 -5.68 -9.65 -10.01
N HIS A 73 -6.84 -9.41 -9.40
CA HIS A 73 -8.06 -8.95 -10.08
C HIS A 73 -8.65 -7.70 -9.41
N MET A 74 -7.80 -6.71 -9.16
CA MET A 74 -8.17 -5.50 -8.42
C MET A 74 -8.96 -4.49 -9.26
N GLY A 75 -8.99 -4.66 -10.58
CA GLY A 75 -9.60 -3.75 -11.55
C GLY A 75 -8.60 -2.73 -12.11
N ASN A 76 -9.10 -1.58 -12.57
CA ASN A 76 -8.27 -0.47 -13.02
C ASN A 76 -7.68 0.29 -11.83
N GLY A 77 -6.76 1.23 -12.06
CA GLY A 77 -6.08 1.95 -10.99
C GLY A 77 -7.03 2.59 -9.95
N ALA A 78 -8.10 3.26 -10.40
CA ALA A 78 -9.08 3.86 -9.49
C ALA A 78 -9.90 2.85 -8.68
N ASP A 79 -9.93 1.57 -9.09
CA ASP A 79 -10.78 0.53 -8.48
C ASP A 79 -10.04 -0.20 -7.34
N TRP A 80 -8.70 -0.16 -7.31
CA TRP A 80 -7.87 -0.94 -6.39
C TRP A 80 -8.22 -0.71 -4.92
N ALA A 81 -8.37 0.54 -4.48
CA ALA A 81 -8.68 0.84 -3.07
C ALA A 81 -10.01 0.21 -2.63
N ASN A 82 -11.03 0.18 -3.51
CA ASN A 82 -12.32 -0.42 -3.19
C ASN A 82 -12.28 -1.95 -3.24
N THR A 83 -11.54 -2.53 -4.18
CA THR A 83 -11.35 -3.99 -4.24
C THR A 83 -10.51 -4.49 -3.05
N ALA A 84 -9.48 -3.74 -2.66
CA ALA A 84 -8.65 -4.00 -1.49
C ALA A 84 -9.49 -4.09 -0.21
N ARG A 85 -10.36 -3.10 0.05
CA ARG A 85 -11.28 -3.13 1.20
C ARG A 85 -12.18 -4.36 1.21
N LYS A 86 -12.70 -4.78 0.05
CA LYS A 86 -13.53 -5.98 -0.07
C LYS A 86 -12.77 -7.27 0.23
N LEU A 87 -11.47 -7.29 -0.08
CA LEU A 87 -10.58 -8.40 0.21
C LEU A 87 -10.05 -8.40 1.66
N GLY A 88 -10.26 -7.31 2.41
CA GLY A 88 -9.90 -7.19 3.82
C GLY A 88 -8.60 -6.43 4.07
N TYR A 89 -7.96 -5.89 3.02
CA TYR A 89 -6.79 -5.03 3.17
C TYR A 89 -7.10 -3.81 4.03
N TRP A 90 -6.12 -3.37 4.81
CA TRP A 90 -6.17 -2.05 5.42
C TRP A 90 -5.96 -0.97 4.36
N VAL A 91 -6.92 -0.05 4.27
CA VAL A 91 -6.88 1.09 3.33
C VAL A 91 -7.24 2.39 4.04
N ASP A 92 -6.30 3.33 4.12
CA ASP A 92 -6.51 4.68 4.65
C ASP A 92 -5.85 5.77 3.78
N ASN A 93 -5.65 6.97 4.33
CA ASN A 93 -5.06 8.13 3.67
C ASN A 93 -3.66 8.50 4.23
N THR A 94 -3.06 7.61 5.02
CA THR A 94 -1.74 7.79 5.66
C THR A 94 -0.70 6.96 4.90
N PRO A 95 0.23 7.58 4.17
CA PRO A 95 1.20 6.84 3.38
C PRO A 95 2.24 6.14 4.25
N ARG A 96 2.64 4.93 3.81
CA ARG A 96 3.75 4.14 4.37
C ARG A 96 4.59 3.60 3.22
N VAL A 97 5.88 3.39 3.48
CA VAL A 97 6.77 2.76 2.49
C VAL A 97 6.27 1.35 2.18
N GLY A 98 6.13 1.05 0.89
CA GLY A 98 5.62 -0.20 0.35
C GLY A 98 4.12 -0.22 0.04
N ASP A 99 3.38 0.83 0.41
CA ASP A 99 1.96 0.93 0.11
C ASP A 99 1.70 1.07 -1.39
N VAL A 100 0.53 0.59 -1.81
CA VAL A 100 0.00 0.96 -3.12
C VAL A 100 -0.74 2.28 -2.98
N ILE A 101 -0.29 3.31 -3.69
CA ILE A 101 -0.98 4.60 -3.82
C ILE A 101 -2.04 4.49 -4.93
N CYS A 102 -3.27 4.92 -4.66
CA CYS A 102 -4.41 4.88 -5.58
C CYS A 102 -4.87 6.28 -5.97
N PHE A 103 -4.95 6.55 -7.26
CA PHE A 103 -5.44 7.79 -7.84
C PHE A 103 -6.83 7.58 -8.44
N GLN A 104 -7.78 8.43 -8.05
CA GLN A 104 -9.09 8.47 -8.70
C GLN A 104 -8.96 8.98 -10.13
N ARG A 105 -9.96 8.68 -10.97
CA ARG A 105 -10.02 9.11 -12.37
C ARG A 105 -9.80 10.62 -12.52
N GLY A 106 -8.76 11.01 -13.27
CA GLY A 106 -8.40 12.42 -13.50
C GLY A 106 -7.67 13.10 -12.33
N GLN A 107 -7.43 12.41 -11.21
CA GLN A 107 -6.72 12.97 -10.07
C GLN A 107 -5.21 13.02 -10.36
N TYR A 108 -4.59 14.20 -10.19
CA TYR A 108 -3.16 14.43 -10.41
C TYR A 108 -2.65 13.82 -11.73
N ASP A 109 -3.28 14.21 -12.83
CA ASP A 109 -2.95 13.77 -14.20
C ASP A 109 -3.07 12.27 -14.45
N SER A 110 -3.79 11.54 -13.60
CA SER A 110 -4.17 10.17 -13.90
C SER A 110 -5.21 10.10 -15.02
N ASP A 111 -5.30 8.93 -15.65
CA ASP A 111 -6.25 8.71 -16.74
C ASP A 111 -7.70 8.95 -16.29
N PRO A 112 -8.51 9.74 -17.04
CA PRO A 112 -9.88 10.08 -16.67
C PRO A 112 -10.87 8.91 -16.75
N THR A 113 -10.49 7.79 -17.38
CA THR A 113 -11.29 6.57 -17.49
C THR A 113 -10.85 5.51 -16.49
N TYR A 114 -9.53 5.34 -16.31
CA TYR A 114 -8.98 4.22 -15.55
C TYR A 114 -8.42 4.60 -14.17
N GLY A 115 -8.13 5.88 -13.94
CA GLY A 115 -7.33 6.32 -12.79
C GLY A 115 -5.89 5.81 -12.89
N HIS A 116 -5.22 5.68 -11.73
CA HIS A 116 -3.83 5.22 -11.68
C HIS A 116 -3.48 4.55 -10.36
N VAL A 117 -2.44 3.72 -10.35
CA VAL A 117 -1.83 3.17 -9.14
C VAL A 117 -0.31 3.15 -9.25
N GLY A 118 0.37 3.24 -8.10
CA GLY A 118 1.82 3.15 -7.98
C GLY A 118 2.23 2.57 -6.64
N ILE A 119 3.53 2.50 -6.39
CA ILE A 119 4.08 2.09 -5.08
C ILE A 119 4.74 3.29 -4.41
N VAL A 120 4.48 3.47 -3.12
CA VAL A 120 5.19 4.43 -2.27
C VAL A 120 6.57 3.87 -1.95
N GLU A 121 7.61 4.46 -2.53
CA GLU A 121 9.01 4.04 -2.32
C GLU A 121 9.64 4.76 -1.12
N ASN A 122 9.20 5.98 -0.81
CA ASN A 122 9.71 6.76 0.30
C ASN A 122 8.61 7.66 0.90
N VAL A 123 8.66 7.86 2.21
CA VAL A 123 7.91 8.89 2.95
C VAL A 123 8.94 9.78 3.64
N GLY A 124 9.01 11.04 3.24
CA GLY A 124 9.92 12.04 3.80
C GLY A 124 9.49 12.47 5.21
N ALA A 125 10.43 13.06 5.96
CA ALA A 125 10.15 13.60 7.29
C ALA A 125 9.16 14.77 7.26
N ASP A 126 9.03 15.45 6.12
CA ASP A 126 8.03 16.49 5.86
C ASP A 126 6.67 15.93 5.42
N GLY A 127 6.53 14.60 5.36
CA GLY A 127 5.31 13.92 4.90
C GLY A 127 5.17 13.85 3.38
N SER A 128 6.12 14.38 2.61
CA SER A 128 6.15 14.17 1.17
C SER A 128 6.38 12.69 0.84
N ILE A 129 5.88 12.24 -0.31
CA ILE A 129 6.06 10.86 -0.75
C ILE A 129 6.69 10.82 -2.14
N THR A 130 7.53 9.82 -2.36
CA THR A 130 8.08 9.49 -3.68
C THR A 130 7.55 8.14 -4.13
N THR A 131 7.10 8.06 -5.38
CA THR A 131 6.48 6.86 -5.94
C THR A 131 7.36 6.18 -6.97
N SER A 132 7.11 4.90 -7.22
CA SER A 132 7.45 4.23 -8.49
C SER A 132 6.16 3.81 -9.20
N GLU A 133 6.08 4.15 -10.48
CA GLU A 133 4.87 4.05 -11.30
C GLU A 133 5.23 3.56 -12.69
N CYS A 134 4.26 3.01 -13.43
CA CYS A 134 4.45 2.64 -14.83
C CYS A 134 3.17 2.91 -15.62
N GLY A 135 3.27 2.89 -16.94
CA GLY A 135 2.13 3.05 -17.83
C GLY A 135 2.42 2.42 -19.18
N SER A 136 1.39 2.20 -19.99
CA SER A 136 1.48 1.52 -21.28
C SER A 136 2.57 2.09 -22.21
N ALA A 137 2.85 3.39 -22.14
CA ALA A 137 3.88 4.06 -22.93
C ALA A 137 5.33 3.84 -22.45
N TYR A 138 5.55 3.25 -21.27
CA TYR A 138 6.85 3.17 -20.61
C TYR A 138 7.60 1.85 -20.83
N ASN A 139 6.98 0.87 -21.51
CA ASN A 139 7.59 -0.42 -21.86
C ASN A 139 8.24 -1.13 -20.65
N GLY A 140 7.52 -1.17 -19.53
CA GLY A 140 7.92 -1.82 -18.28
C GLY A 140 8.97 -1.07 -17.46
N LYS A 141 9.39 0.13 -17.89
CA LYS A 141 10.33 0.96 -17.13
C LYS A 141 9.55 1.84 -16.14
N PRO A 142 9.85 1.80 -14.84
CA PRO A 142 9.18 2.67 -13.91
C PRO A 142 9.64 4.12 -14.06
N PHE A 143 8.75 5.05 -13.78
CA PHE A 143 9.04 6.46 -13.55
C PHE A 143 8.68 6.84 -12.11
N SER A 144 9.10 8.02 -11.67
CA SER A 144 8.86 8.50 -10.31
C SER A 144 8.16 9.85 -10.31
N ARG A 145 7.24 10.03 -9.34
CA ARG A 145 6.64 11.31 -9.00
C ARG A 145 6.82 11.58 -7.50
N THR A 146 6.81 12.86 -7.15
CA THR A 146 6.81 13.30 -5.75
C THR A 146 5.54 14.06 -5.46
N PHE A 147 4.88 13.73 -4.36
CA PHE A 147 3.69 14.43 -3.86
C PHE A 147 4.00 15.05 -2.50
N THR A 148 3.49 16.26 -2.29
CA THR A 148 3.50 16.92 -0.98
C THR A 148 2.66 16.16 0.04
N ALA A 149 2.86 16.44 1.33
CA ALA A 149 2.02 15.86 2.39
C ALA A 149 0.54 16.21 2.18
N GLU A 150 0.24 17.43 1.75
CA GLU A 150 -1.11 17.89 1.46
C GLU A 150 -1.74 17.08 0.31
N GLN A 151 -1.00 16.83 -0.76
CA GLN A 151 -1.49 16.01 -1.88
C GLN A 151 -1.65 14.55 -1.45
N ALA A 152 -0.69 13.99 -0.72
CA ALA A 152 -0.74 12.62 -0.24
C ALA A 152 -1.98 12.38 0.64
N SER A 153 -2.36 13.34 1.49
CA SER A 153 -3.56 13.23 2.34
C SER A 153 -4.89 13.11 1.57
N GLN A 154 -4.90 13.45 0.27
CA GLN A 154 -6.07 13.34 -0.61
C GLN A 154 -6.13 12.01 -1.39
N LEU A 155 -5.14 11.14 -1.19
CA LEU A 155 -4.98 9.86 -1.89
C LEU A 155 -5.25 8.70 -0.94
N GLN A 156 -5.59 7.55 -1.52
CA GLN A 156 -5.82 6.32 -0.75
C GLN A 156 -4.63 5.38 -0.87
N PHE A 157 -4.27 4.73 0.22
CA PHE A 157 -3.13 3.83 0.31
C PHE A 157 -3.59 2.44 0.74
N ILE A 158 -3.06 1.39 0.09
CA ILE A 158 -3.35 -0.01 0.44
C ILE A 158 -2.11 -0.59 1.14
N HIS A 159 -2.25 -0.94 2.41
CA HIS A 159 -1.12 -1.29 3.27
C HIS A 159 -0.71 -2.75 3.16
N TYR A 160 -1.56 -3.69 3.59
CA TYR A 160 -1.41 -5.14 3.50
C TYR A 160 -2.59 -5.82 4.17
#